data_AF-A0A437MES7-F1
#
_entry.id   AF-A0A437MES7-F1
#
_cell.length_a   1.000
_cell.length_b   1.000
_cell.length_c   1.000
_cell.angle_alpha   90.00
_cell.angle_beta   90.00
_cell.angle_gamma   90.00
#
_symmetry.space_group_name_H-M   'P 1'
#
loop_
_entity.id
_entity.type
_entity.pdbx_description
1 polymer ?
#
loop_
_entity_poly.entity_id
_entity_poly.type
_entity_poly.pdbx_seq_one_letter_code
_entity_poly.pdbx_strand_id
1 'polypeptide(L)'
;MDAGLQLGLVLFAFLLGVAMVANARMPETLEREDDAGVLRARVKALEVEVSELEGLCRAASRARDAARERAMRLDGEAIRDLRRAFARRYHPDRVAGSVVERRVKAEIFSEFWAEIERVERAYTSTTT
;
A
#
# COMPACT_ATOMS: atom_id res chain seq x y z
N MET A 1 -65.71 -15.53 49.67
CA MET A 1 -64.92 -15.66 48.43
C MET A 1 -64.59 -17.13 48.28
N ASP A 2 -65.03 -17.77 47.21
CA ASP A 2 -64.74 -19.19 46.96
C ASP A 2 -63.26 -19.39 46.64
N ALA A 3 -62.64 -20.37 47.31
CA ALA A 3 -61.22 -20.69 47.15
C ALA A 3 -60.85 -21.01 45.69
N GLY A 4 -61.79 -21.54 44.90
CA GLY A 4 -61.61 -21.78 43.46
C GLY A 4 -61.43 -20.50 42.64
N LEU A 5 -62.09 -19.40 43.02
CA LEU A 5 -61.96 -18.11 42.33
C LEU A 5 -60.58 -17.46 42.62
N GLN A 6 -60.10 -17.59 43.85
CA GLN A 6 -58.76 -17.11 44.23
C GLN A 6 -57.66 -17.87 43.49
N LEU A 7 -57.77 -19.20 43.40
CA LEU A 7 -56.78 -20.02 42.70
C LEU A 7 -56.75 -19.70 41.19
N GLY A 8 -57.92 -19.51 40.57
CA GLY A 8 -58.01 -19.10 39.17
C GLY A 8 -57.37 -17.75 38.89
N LEU A 9 -57.56 -16.77 39.78
CA LEU A 9 -56.96 -15.43 39.65
C LEU A 9 -55.44 -15.47 39.76
N VAL A 10 -54.91 -16.26 40.70
CA VAL A 10 -53.45 -16.43 40.89
C VAL A 10 -52.83 -17.09 39.67
N LEU A 11 -53.45 -18.14 39.13
CA LEU A 11 -52.97 -18.82 37.93
C LEU A 11 -53.00 -17.89 36.71
N PHE A 12 -54.06 -17.10 36.56
CA PHE A 12 -54.19 -16.13 35.47
C PHE A 12 -53.10 -15.05 35.56
N ALA A 13 -52.88 -14.47 36.74
CA ALA A 13 -51.83 -13.47 36.96
C ALA A 13 -50.42 -14.04 36.68
N PHE A 14 -50.18 -15.30 37.07
CA PHE A 14 -48.92 -15.98 36.78
C PHE A 14 -48.71 -16.20 35.27
N LEU A 15 -49.73 -16.71 34.57
CA LEU A 15 -49.67 -16.90 33.12
C LEU A 15 -49.50 -15.58 32.37
N LEU A 16 -50.17 -14.51 32.83
CA LEU A 16 -50.00 -13.17 32.29
C LEU A 16 -48.57 -12.66 32.49
N GLY A 17 -47.98 -12.89 33.67
CA GLY A 17 -46.59 -12.54 33.97
C GLY A 17 -45.59 -13.30 33.08
N VAL A 18 -45.79 -14.60 32.89
CA VAL A 18 -44.97 -15.42 31.99
C VAL A 18 -45.10 -14.94 30.54
N ALA A 19 -46.31 -14.66 30.08
CA ALA A 19 -46.56 -14.14 28.74
C ALA A 19 -45.91 -12.76 28.54
N MET A 20 -45.93 -11.89 29.54
CA MET A 20 -45.30 -10.57 29.45
C MET A 20 -43.77 -10.68 29.39
N VAL A 21 -43.16 -11.55 30.19
CA VAL A 21 -41.71 -11.80 30.15
C VAL A 21 -41.28 -12.41 28.82
N ALA A 22 -42.07 -13.34 28.27
CA ALA A 22 -41.82 -13.91 26.94
C ALA A 22 -41.96 -12.85 25.83
N ASN A 23 -42.99 -12.01 25.89
CA ASN A 23 -43.24 -10.93 24.94
C ASN A 23 -42.20 -9.80 25.02
N ALA A 24 -41.62 -9.54 26.19
CA ALA A 24 -40.55 -8.53 26.34
C ALA A 24 -39.18 -9.05 25.85
N ARG A 25 -38.94 -10.36 25.90
CA ARG A 25 -37.69 -10.97 25.43
C ARG A 25 -37.65 -11.21 23.92
N MET A 26 -38.79 -11.42 23.28
CA MET A 26 -38.90 -11.70 21.84
C MET A 26 -38.49 -10.55 20.88
N PRO A 27 -38.88 -9.27 21.09
CA PRO A 27 -38.55 -8.21 20.13
C PRO A 27 -37.05 -7.92 20.07
N GLU A 28 -36.36 -7.98 21.21
CA GLU A 28 -34.93 -7.65 21.30
C GLU A 28 -34.03 -8.76 20.76
N THR A 29 -34.46 -10.03 20.79
CA THR A 29 -33.68 -11.15 20.25
C THR A 29 -33.78 -11.25 18.73
N LEU A 30 -34.95 -10.98 18.15
CA LEU A 30 -35.16 -11.08 16.70
C LEU A 30 -34.46 -9.93 15.95
N GLU A 31 -34.58 -8.69 16.43
CA GLU A 31 -33.88 -7.53 15.81
C GLU A 31 -32.35 -7.66 15.92
N ARG A 32 -31.85 -8.16 17.05
CA ARG A 32 -30.40 -8.36 17.27
C ARG A 32 -29.83 -9.51 16.43
N GLU A 33 -30.63 -10.52 16.11
CA GLU A 33 -30.25 -11.63 15.25
C GLU A 33 -30.17 -11.21 13.77
N ASP A 34 -31.09 -10.35 13.33
CA ASP A 34 -31.05 -9.71 12.02
C ASP A 34 -29.85 -8.77 11.87
N ASP A 35 -29.57 -7.92 12.86
CA ASP A 35 -28.39 -7.04 12.86
C ASP A 35 -27.07 -7.84 12.83
N ALA A 36 -27.00 -8.94 13.59
CA ALA A 36 -25.85 -9.84 13.55
C ALA A 36 -25.70 -10.51 12.17
N GLY A 37 -26.80 -10.83 11.49
CA GLY A 37 -26.81 -11.29 10.11
C GLY A 37 -26.20 -10.27 9.14
N VAL A 38 -26.66 -9.02 9.22
CA VAL A 38 -26.19 -7.91 8.39
C VAL A 38 -24.71 -7.62 8.62
N LEU A 39 -24.26 -7.57 9.88
CA LEU A 39 -22.87 -7.36 10.23
C LEU A 39 -21.97 -8.49 9.72
N ARG A 40 -22.39 -9.75 9.85
CA ARG A 40 -21.66 -10.90 9.30
C ARG A 40 -21.53 -10.85 7.78
N ALA A 41 -22.58 -10.45 7.08
CA ALA A 41 -22.54 -10.27 5.63
C ALA A 41 -21.56 -9.16 5.24
N ARG A 42 -21.55 -8.05 5.99
CA ARG A 42 -20.66 -6.92 5.73
C ARG A 42 -19.19 -7.23 6.04
N VAL A 43 -18.91 -7.99 7.10
CA VAL A 43 -17.55 -8.48 7.40
C VAL A 43 -17.04 -9.33 6.25
N LYS A 44 -17.83 -10.30 5.77
CA LYS A 44 -17.44 -11.13 4.63
C LYS A 44 -17.16 -10.32 3.37
N ALA A 45 -17.98 -9.30 3.08
CA ALA A 45 -17.75 -8.44 1.93
C ALA A 45 -16.43 -7.66 2.06
N LEU A 46 -16.14 -7.12 3.24
CA LEU A 46 -14.89 -6.41 3.52
C LEU A 46 -13.67 -7.34 3.47
N GLU A 47 -13.78 -8.58 3.95
CA GLU A 47 -12.70 -9.57 3.85
C GLU A 47 -12.32 -9.87 2.39
N VAL A 48 -13.32 -9.96 1.51
CA VAL A 48 -13.09 -10.13 0.06
C VAL A 48 -12.38 -8.91 -0.51
N GLU A 49 -12.87 -7.71 -0.21
CA GLU A 49 -12.26 -6.46 -0.68
C GLU A 49 -10.83 -6.28 -0.19
N VAL A 50 -10.54 -6.61 1.07
CA VAL A 50 -9.18 -6.60 1.63
C VAL A 50 -8.29 -7.60 0.90
N SER A 51 -8.77 -8.82 0.65
CA SER A 51 -8.01 -9.83 -0.10
C SER A 51 -7.68 -9.36 -1.53
N GLU A 52 -8.62 -8.69 -2.20
CA GLU A 52 -8.41 -8.10 -3.52
C GLU A 52 -7.36 -6.96 -3.48
N LEU A 53 -7.51 -6.04 -2.52
CA LEU A 53 -6.57 -4.93 -2.33
C LEU A 53 -5.16 -5.43 -1.99
N GLU A 54 -5.02 -6.46 -1.14
CA GLU A 54 -3.74 -7.10 -0.87
C GLU A 54 -3.14 -7.76 -2.12
N GLY A 55 -3.98 -8.33 -2.98
CA GLY A 55 -3.57 -8.84 -4.29
C GLY A 55 -3.00 -7.74 -5.19
N LEU A 56 -3.72 -6.62 -5.28
CA LEU A 56 -3.30 -5.44 -6.06
C LEU A 56 -2.01 -4.82 -5.50
N CYS A 57 -1.90 -4.63 -4.18
CA CYS A 57 -0.70 -4.12 -3.54
C CYS A 57 0.52 -5.02 -3.77
N ARG A 58 0.34 -6.34 -3.72
CA ARG A 58 1.40 -7.31 -4.04
C ARG A 58 1.79 -7.26 -5.52
N ALA A 59 0.84 -7.09 -6.44
CA ALA A 59 1.11 -6.92 -7.85
C ALA A 59 1.87 -5.61 -8.12
N ALA A 60 1.43 -4.50 -7.52
CA ALA A 60 2.07 -3.19 -7.63
C ALA A 60 3.49 -3.20 -7.07
N SER A 61 3.71 -3.84 -5.91
CA SER A 61 5.04 -4.00 -5.32
C SER A 61 5.97 -4.77 -6.26
N ARG A 62 5.51 -5.92 -6.80
CA ARG A 62 6.28 -6.69 -7.80
C ARG A 62 6.58 -5.90 -9.06
N ALA A 63 5.62 -5.11 -9.55
CA ALA A 63 5.83 -4.27 -10.72
C ALA A 63 6.88 -3.17 -10.47
N ARG A 64 6.83 -2.54 -9.28
CA ARG A 64 7.82 -1.55 -8.85
C ARG A 64 9.21 -2.18 -8.72
N ASP A 65 9.32 -3.36 -8.12
CA ASP A 65 10.59 -4.04 -7.94
C ASP A 65 11.17 -4.47 -9.29
N ALA A 66 10.34 -4.99 -10.21
CA ALA A 66 10.76 -5.29 -11.58
C ALA A 66 11.16 -4.02 -12.37
N ALA A 67 10.48 -2.89 -12.17
CA ALA A 67 10.86 -1.62 -12.78
C ALA A 67 12.18 -1.10 -12.20
N ARG A 68 12.38 -1.26 -10.88
CA ARG A 68 13.63 -0.93 -10.18
C ARG A 68 14.77 -1.81 -10.66
N GLU A 69 14.56 -3.11 -10.83
CA GLU A 69 15.54 -4.02 -11.42
C GLU A 69 15.86 -3.65 -12.87
N ARG A 70 14.86 -3.27 -13.69
CA ARG A 70 15.10 -2.78 -15.06
C ARG A 70 15.88 -1.45 -15.08
N ALA A 71 15.60 -0.55 -14.14
CA ALA A 71 16.34 0.69 -13.97
C ALA A 71 17.75 0.44 -13.43
N MET A 72 17.93 -0.53 -12.54
CA MET A 72 19.24 -1.04 -12.15
C MET A 72 19.94 -1.71 -13.33
N ARG A 73 19.24 -2.34 -14.28
CA ARG A 73 19.83 -2.84 -15.53
C ARG A 73 20.21 -1.74 -16.54
N LEU A 74 20.04 -0.45 -16.24
CA LEU A 74 20.91 0.57 -16.84
C LEU A 74 22.31 0.27 -16.31
N ASP A 75 22.99 -0.61 -17.03
CA ASP A 75 24.16 -1.34 -16.60
C ASP A 75 25.24 -0.35 -16.14
N GLY A 76 25.94 -0.68 -15.05
CA GLY A 76 27.15 0.06 -14.67
C GLY A 76 28.12 0.18 -15.84
N GLU A 77 28.06 -0.74 -16.81
CA GLU A 77 28.74 -0.65 -18.10
C GLU A 77 28.29 0.56 -18.95
N ALA A 78 26.99 0.85 -19.06
CA ALA A 78 26.48 2.02 -19.79
C ALA A 78 26.91 3.34 -19.14
N ILE A 79 26.93 3.42 -17.80
CA ILE A 79 27.44 4.58 -17.06
C ILE A 79 28.94 4.76 -17.31
N ARG A 80 29.70 3.66 -17.28
CA ARG A 80 31.15 3.65 -17.52
C ARG A 80 31.48 4.05 -18.96
N ASP A 81 30.69 3.60 -19.92
CA ASP A 81 30.82 3.97 -21.33
C ASP A 81 30.45 5.42 -21.60
N LEU A 82 29.40 5.93 -20.95
CA LEU A 82 29.06 7.36 -20.97
C LEU A 82 30.22 8.20 -20.43
N ARG A 83 30.74 7.85 -19.25
CA ARG A 83 31.89 8.53 -18.63
C ARG A 83 33.10 8.53 -19.55
N ARG A 84 33.41 7.38 -20.17
CA ARG A 84 34.53 7.24 -21.11
C ARG A 84 34.31 8.06 -22.38
N ALA A 85 33.10 8.08 -22.94
CA ALA A 85 32.76 8.87 -24.11
C ALA A 85 32.85 10.37 -23.84
N PHE A 86 32.36 10.81 -22.69
CA PHE A 86 32.42 12.20 -22.24
C PHE A 86 33.87 12.67 -22.07
N ALA A 87 34.70 11.90 -21.35
CA ALA A 87 36.12 12.20 -21.18
C ALA A 87 36.86 12.31 -22.52
N ARG A 88 36.58 11.42 -23.48
CA ARG A 88 37.21 11.51 -24.81
C ARG A 88 36.95 12.84 -25.52
N ARG A 89 35.79 13.46 -25.31
CA ARG A 89 35.37 14.65 -26.07
C ARG A 89 35.65 15.98 -25.36
N TYR A 90 35.65 15.97 -24.03
CA TYR A 90 35.69 17.19 -23.23
C TYR A 90 36.88 17.29 -22.26
N HIS A 91 37.66 16.21 -22.08
CA HIS A 91 38.79 16.25 -21.14
C HIS A 91 39.82 17.33 -21.54
N PRO A 92 40.21 18.25 -20.64
CA PRO A 92 41.06 19.40 -20.95
C PRO A 92 42.33 19.04 -21.74
N ASP A 93 43.00 17.95 -21.35
CA ASP A 93 44.22 17.47 -22.00
C ASP A 93 44.04 16.96 -23.44
N ARG A 94 42.79 16.68 -23.86
CA ARG A 94 42.46 16.12 -25.17
C ARG A 94 41.78 17.12 -26.09
N VAL A 95 41.51 18.34 -25.59
CA VAL A 95 40.80 19.35 -26.37
C VAL A 95 41.75 20.05 -27.33
N ALA A 96 41.70 19.65 -28.60
CA ALA A 96 42.14 20.50 -29.70
C ALA A 96 41.08 21.58 -29.98
N GLY A 97 41.51 22.77 -30.44
CA GLY A 97 40.62 23.89 -30.72
C GLY A 97 41.22 25.25 -30.36
N SER A 98 40.45 26.31 -30.58
CA SER A 98 40.83 27.68 -30.20
C SER A 98 40.96 27.85 -28.68
N VAL A 99 41.56 28.95 -28.22
CA VAL A 99 41.66 29.28 -26.78
C VAL A 99 40.28 29.31 -26.12
N VAL A 100 39.28 29.87 -26.81
CA VAL A 100 37.90 29.95 -26.33
C VAL A 100 37.27 28.56 -26.25
N GLU A 101 37.46 27.73 -27.27
CA GLU A 101 36.89 26.37 -27.31
C GLU A 101 37.45 25.50 -26.18
N ARG A 102 38.76 25.59 -25.91
CA ARG A 102 39.40 24.88 -24.79
C ARG A 102 38.83 25.33 -23.45
N ARG A 103 38.62 26.63 -23.27
CA ARG A 103 38.03 27.19 -22.05
C ARG A 103 36.59 26.70 -21.85
N VAL A 104 35.76 26.78 -22.88
CA VAL A 104 34.36 26.31 -22.82
C VAL A 104 34.29 24.82 -22.51
N LYS A 105 35.11 23.99 -23.16
CA LYS A 105 35.11 22.54 -22.90
C LYS A 105 35.64 22.20 -21.51
N ALA A 106 36.59 22.96 -20.96
CA ALA A 106 37.05 22.79 -19.58
C ALA A 106 35.96 23.08 -18.55
N GLU A 107 35.19 24.16 -18.75
CA GLU A 107 34.03 24.48 -17.89
C GLU A 107 32.98 23.36 -17.95
N ILE A 108 32.58 22.96 -19.16
CA ILE A 108 31.64 21.84 -19.38
C ILE A 108 32.16 20.57 -18.72
N PHE A 109 33.45 20.28 -18.84
CA PHE A 109 34.04 19.11 -18.20
C PHE A 109 33.89 19.20 -16.68
N SER A 110 34.28 20.32 -16.05
CA SER A 110 34.19 20.45 -14.58
C SER A 110 32.76 20.34 -14.04
N GLU A 111 31.77 20.93 -14.71
CA GLU A 111 30.38 20.94 -14.28
C GLU A 111 29.76 19.54 -14.37
N PHE A 112 29.90 18.89 -15.54
CA PHE A 112 29.23 17.61 -15.79
C PHE A 112 30.02 16.41 -15.25
N TRP A 113 31.33 16.51 -15.08
CA TRP A 113 32.13 15.41 -14.53
C TRP A 113 31.74 15.07 -13.10
N ALA A 114 31.55 16.08 -12.24
CA ALA A 114 31.12 15.89 -10.86
C ALA A 114 29.75 15.20 -10.79
N GLU A 115 28.85 15.54 -11.71
CA GLU A 115 27.50 14.96 -11.78
C GLU A 115 27.54 13.50 -12.26
N ILE A 116 28.36 13.19 -13.27
CA ILE A 116 28.58 11.80 -13.73
C ILE A 116 29.14 10.95 -12.58
N GLU A 117 30.12 11.44 -11.83
CA GLU A 117 30.67 10.73 -10.68
C GLU A 117 29.65 10.53 -9.55
N ARG A 118 28.75 11.50 -9.34
CA ARG A 118 27.66 11.39 -8.37
C ARG A 118 26.70 10.26 -8.73
N VAL A 119 26.29 10.21 -10.01
CA VAL A 119 25.41 9.15 -10.54
C VAL A 119 26.09 7.79 -10.45
N GLU A 120 27.36 7.69 -10.82
CA GLU A 120 28.13 6.44 -10.73
C GLU A 120 28.23 5.94 -9.28
N ARG A 121 28.56 6.81 -8.31
CA ARG A 121 28.59 6.45 -6.88
C ARG A 121 27.24 5.99 -6.35
N ALA A 122 26.17 6.68 -6.71
CA ALA A 122 24.82 6.32 -6.30
C ALA A 122 24.45 4.92 -6.83
N TYR A 123 24.85 4.62 -8.07
CA TYR A 123 24.61 3.33 -8.70
C TYR A 123 25.44 2.19 -8.06
N THR A 124 26.74 2.41 -7.81
CA THR A 124 27.62 1.40 -7.14
C THR A 124 27.18 1.12 -5.71
N SER A 125 26.77 2.15 -4.96
CA SER A 125 26.34 2.02 -3.56
C SER A 125 24.98 1.31 -3.41
N THR A 126 24.16 1.29 -4.47
CA THR A 126 22.87 0.58 -4.46
C THR A 126 23.00 -0.88 -4.90
N THR A 127 24.13 -1.25 -5.53
CA THR A 127 24.38 -2.61 -6.07
C THR A 127 25.31 -3.46 -5.17
N THR A 128 25.93 -2.86 -4.16
CA THR A 128 26.75 -3.55 -3.13
C THR A 128 25.90 -3.82 -1.90
#